data_AF-A0AAX2RLN8-F1
#
_entry.id   AF-A0AAX2RLN8-F1
#
_cell.length_a   1.000
_cell.length_b   1.000
_cell.length_c   1.000
_cell.angle_alpha   90.00
_cell.angle_beta   90.00
_cell.angle_gamma   90.00
#
_symmetry.space_group_name_H-M   'P 1'
#
loop_
_entity.id
_entity.type
_entity.pdbx_description
1 polymer ?
#
loop_
_entity_poly.entity_id
_entity_poly.type
_entity_poly.pdbx_seq_one_letter_code
_entity_poly.pdbx_strand_id
1 'polypeptide(L)'
;MVSMSYQVGQKLTGGVARLRETETTPPKRFNDGTLITAMTNIHRFVSNEADRKVLRDTKGIGTDRTRDAIIETLRQRKYVVRGKGGYLEPTNLGIELIQRLPRELSDPVTTAKWEMALGLIEQGKMTRQQFDVMIRGNATKLVDALKSVKFDLDRMGIKAAEDKPRPEVDETLPGHGDTCEKCNKGQMVGKRLPSGKKVVGCSNFPSCKHSKWID
;
A
#
# COMPACT_ATOMS: atom_id res chain seq x y z
N MET A 1 -54.18 -24.20 9.30
CA MET A 1 -52.81 -24.43 9.82
C MET A 1 -52.92 -24.76 11.29
N VAL A 2 -52.62 -26.00 11.68
CA VAL A 2 -52.65 -26.40 13.09
C VAL A 2 -51.36 -25.91 13.74
N SER A 3 -51.46 -24.91 14.60
CA SER A 3 -50.35 -24.45 15.42
C SER A 3 -50.03 -25.54 16.44
N MET A 4 -48.89 -26.22 16.30
CA MET A 4 -48.40 -27.12 17.34
C MET A 4 -47.82 -26.27 18.46
N SER A 5 -48.53 -26.22 19.59
CA SER A 5 -48.02 -25.62 20.83
C SER A 5 -47.46 -26.74 21.71
N TYR A 6 -46.26 -26.53 22.23
CA TYR A 6 -45.60 -27.43 23.17
C TYR A 6 -45.59 -26.82 24.56
N GLN A 7 -45.72 -27.65 25.59
CA GLN A 7 -45.66 -27.21 26.99
C GLN A 7 -44.38 -27.69 27.67
N VAL A 8 -43.86 -26.88 28.61
CA VAL A 8 -42.71 -27.27 29.45
C VAL A 8 -43.06 -28.55 30.21
N GLY A 9 -42.24 -29.59 30.07
CA GLY A 9 -42.47 -30.91 30.68
C GLY A 9 -43.18 -31.92 29.77
N GLN A 10 -43.61 -31.51 28.57
CA GLN A 10 -44.16 -32.44 27.58
C GLN A 10 -43.09 -33.43 27.11
N LYS A 11 -43.36 -34.74 27.27
CA LYS A 11 -42.51 -35.80 26.72
C LYS A 11 -42.78 -35.93 25.23
N LEU A 12 -41.72 -35.80 24.43
CA LEU A 12 -41.75 -36.00 22.98
C LEU A 12 -41.08 -37.32 22.62
N THR A 13 -41.71 -38.09 21.73
CA THR A 13 -41.07 -39.26 21.14
C THR A 13 -40.07 -38.76 20.10
N GLY A 14 -38.80 -39.16 20.24
CA GLY A 14 -37.75 -38.78 19.29
C GLY A 14 -38.11 -39.22 17.87
N GLY A 15 -37.97 -38.30 16.92
CA GLY A 15 -38.11 -38.60 15.49
C GLY A 15 -36.87 -39.30 14.93
N VAL A 16 -36.81 -39.43 13.61
CA VAL A 16 -35.66 -40.02 12.91
C VAL A 16 -34.42 -39.13 13.11
N ALA A 17 -33.37 -39.69 13.71
CA ALA A 17 -32.06 -39.06 13.76
C ALA A 17 -31.37 -39.20 12.39
N ARG A 18 -30.85 -38.11 11.85
CA ARG A 18 -30.02 -38.12 10.63
C ARG A 18 -28.62 -37.66 10.98
N LEU A 19 -27.63 -38.49 10.65
CA LEU A 19 -26.23 -38.09 10.69
C LEU A 19 -26.01 -37.03 9.61
N ARG A 20 -25.52 -35.86 10.00
CA ARG A 20 -25.15 -34.79 9.07
C ARG A 20 -23.65 -34.63 9.08
N GLU A 21 -23.00 -35.24 8.10
CA GLU A 21 -21.59 -34.99 7.81
C GLU A 21 -21.47 -33.64 7.10
N THR A 22 -20.55 -32.81 7.58
CA THR A 22 -20.28 -31.49 7.02
C THR A 22 -18.79 -31.23 6.99
N GLU A 23 -18.34 -30.55 5.95
CA GLU A 23 -16.95 -30.12 5.82
C GLU A 23 -16.79 -28.63 6.14
N THR A 24 -15.62 -28.25 6.65
CA THR A 24 -15.25 -26.84 6.80
C THR A 24 -15.03 -26.22 5.44
N THR A 25 -15.56 -25.02 5.22
CA THR A 25 -15.31 -24.25 3.99
C THR A 25 -14.24 -23.19 4.24
N PRO A 26 -13.39 -22.89 3.24
CA PRO A 26 -12.41 -21.82 3.38
C PRO A 26 -13.11 -20.46 3.56
N PRO A 27 -12.46 -19.49 4.22
CA PRO A 27 -13.00 -18.14 4.35
C PRO A 27 -13.33 -17.54 2.98
N LYS A 28 -14.49 -16.88 2.88
CA LYS A 28 -14.87 -16.17 1.66
C LYS A 28 -13.91 -15.03 1.39
N ARG A 29 -13.56 -14.83 0.12
CA ARG A 29 -12.81 -13.66 -0.31
C ARG A 29 -13.61 -12.39 -0.07
N PHE A 30 -12.90 -11.28 0.10
CA PHE A 30 -13.53 -9.96 0.14
C PHE A 30 -13.97 -9.53 -1.25
N ASN A 31 -15.05 -8.76 -1.32
CA ASN A 31 -15.41 -7.85 -2.39
C ASN A 31 -15.35 -6.42 -1.81
N ASP A 32 -15.64 -5.39 -2.60
CA ASP A 32 -15.60 -3.99 -2.13
C ASP A 32 -16.40 -3.78 -0.83
N GLY A 33 -17.68 -4.18 -0.79
CA GLY A 33 -18.54 -3.95 0.38
C GLY A 33 -18.11 -4.73 1.63
N THR A 34 -17.66 -5.98 1.47
CA THR A 34 -17.18 -6.79 2.60
C THR A 34 -15.80 -6.32 3.08
N LEU A 35 -14.95 -5.79 2.20
CA LEU A 35 -13.69 -5.16 2.60
C LEU A 35 -13.95 -3.86 3.36
N ILE A 36 -14.86 -3.00 2.89
CA ILE A 36 -15.27 -1.79 3.62
C ILE A 36 -15.80 -2.17 5.01
N THR A 37 -16.64 -3.19 5.08
CA THR A 37 -17.16 -3.70 6.37
C THR A 37 -16.02 -4.19 7.28
N ALA A 38 -15.02 -4.87 6.73
CA ALA A 38 -13.84 -5.31 7.47
C ALA A 38 -12.98 -4.12 7.95
N MET A 39 -12.82 -3.08 7.12
CA MET A 39 -12.10 -1.85 7.48
C MET A 39 -12.79 -1.11 8.63
N THR A 40 -14.12 -0.99 8.61
CA THR A 40 -14.91 -0.41 9.71
C THR A 40 -14.79 -1.24 10.99
N ASN A 41 -14.76 -2.57 10.86
CA ASN A 41 -14.76 -3.52 11.98
C ASN A 41 -13.37 -4.15 12.21
N ILE A 42 -12.30 -3.43 11.89
CA ILE A 42 -10.94 -3.99 11.89
C ILE A 42 -10.49 -4.47 13.28
N HIS A 43 -11.09 -3.93 14.35
CA HIS A 43 -10.94 -4.40 15.73
C HIS A 43 -11.28 -5.89 15.94
N ARG A 44 -12.00 -6.53 15.01
CA ARG A 44 -12.28 -7.98 15.07
C ARG A 44 -11.06 -8.83 14.70
N PHE A 45 -10.09 -8.23 14.01
CA PHE A 45 -8.87 -8.87 13.54
C PHE A 45 -7.66 -8.59 14.46
N VAL A 46 -7.88 -7.92 15.58
CA VAL A 46 -6.85 -7.56 16.57
C VAL A 46 -7.12 -8.30 17.87
N SER A 47 -6.07 -8.85 18.49
CA SER A 47 -6.19 -9.66 19.71
C SER A 47 -6.11 -8.84 21.00
N ASN A 48 -5.32 -7.75 21.04
CA ASN A 48 -5.12 -6.93 22.23
C ASN A 48 -6.35 -6.06 22.52
N GLU A 49 -6.92 -6.14 23.73
CA GLU A 49 -8.18 -5.47 24.04
C GLU A 49 -8.10 -3.93 24.05
N ALA A 50 -6.96 -3.35 24.43
CA ALA A 50 -6.76 -1.90 24.41
C ALA A 50 -6.73 -1.37 22.97
N ASP A 51 -6.01 -2.05 22.07
CA ASP A 51 -5.95 -1.71 20.65
C ASP A 51 -7.33 -1.89 19.98
N ARG A 52 -8.05 -2.96 20.32
CA ARG A 52 -9.42 -3.19 19.86
C ARG A 52 -10.36 -2.08 20.29
N LYS A 53 -10.26 -1.62 21.53
CA LYS A 53 -11.09 -0.52 22.05
C LYS A 53 -10.88 0.74 21.21
N VAL A 54 -9.63 1.13 20.96
CA VAL A 54 -9.35 2.32 20.16
C VAL A 54 -9.85 2.16 18.74
N LEU A 55 -9.60 1.02 18.09
CA LEU A 55 -10.12 0.78 16.74
C LEU A 55 -11.65 0.71 16.67
N ARG A 56 -12.35 0.40 17.77
CA ARG A 56 -13.82 0.53 17.84
C ARG A 56 -14.23 1.99 17.94
N ASP A 57 -13.60 2.73 18.85
CA ASP A 57 -13.93 4.13 19.13
C ASP A 57 -13.65 5.03 17.90
N THR A 58 -12.59 4.73 17.14
CA THR A 58 -12.21 5.43 15.90
C THR A 58 -12.94 4.94 14.65
N LYS A 59 -13.88 3.98 14.79
CA LYS A 59 -14.60 3.33 13.68
C LYS A 59 -13.68 2.66 12.66
N GLY A 60 -12.59 2.06 13.13
CA GLY A 60 -11.70 1.21 12.35
C GLY A 60 -10.61 1.96 11.60
N ILE A 61 -10.24 1.47 10.41
CA ILE A 61 -9.26 2.12 9.53
C ILE A 61 -9.94 2.92 8.41
N GLY A 62 -9.48 4.17 8.26
CA GLY A 62 -10.09 5.14 7.35
C GLY A 62 -11.49 5.59 7.82
N THR A 63 -11.97 6.67 7.23
CA THR A 63 -13.32 7.18 7.48
C THR A 63 -14.27 6.75 6.36
N ASP A 64 -15.58 6.84 6.60
CA ASP A 64 -16.61 6.50 5.60
C ASP A 64 -16.37 7.21 4.26
N ARG A 65 -15.85 8.44 4.27
CA ARG A 65 -15.55 9.22 3.06
C ARG A 65 -14.32 8.76 2.28
N THR A 66 -13.40 8.03 2.91
CA THR A 66 -12.10 7.69 2.32
C THR A 66 -11.97 6.23 1.89
N ARG A 67 -12.80 5.31 2.40
CA ARG A 67 -12.60 3.86 2.18
C ARG A 67 -12.74 3.47 0.71
N ASP A 68 -13.74 3.98 0.00
CA ASP A 68 -13.91 3.72 -1.43
C ASP A 68 -12.68 4.21 -2.23
N ALA A 69 -12.20 5.41 -1.93
CA ALA A 69 -11.02 5.98 -2.59
C ALA A 69 -9.73 5.19 -2.29
N ILE A 70 -9.59 4.64 -1.08
CA ILE A 70 -8.47 3.76 -0.72
C ILE A 70 -8.51 2.50 -1.58
N ILE A 71 -9.66 1.81 -1.65
CA ILE A 71 -9.80 0.57 -2.44
C ILE A 71 -9.54 0.85 -3.92
N GLU A 72 -10.04 1.98 -4.43
CA GLU A 72 -9.78 2.40 -5.80
C GLU A 72 -8.29 2.66 -6.05
N THR A 73 -7.59 3.30 -5.11
CA THR A 73 -6.15 3.51 -5.19
C THR A 73 -5.39 2.18 -5.24
N LEU A 74 -5.80 1.18 -4.44
CA LEU A 74 -5.18 -0.15 -4.45
C LEU A 74 -5.33 -0.85 -5.81
N ARG A 75 -6.48 -0.65 -6.48
CA ARG A 75 -6.72 -1.15 -7.85
C ARG A 75 -5.91 -0.40 -8.89
N GLN A 76 -5.89 0.93 -8.84
CA GLN A 76 -5.11 1.78 -9.77
C GLN A 76 -3.61 1.45 -9.71
N ARG A 77 -3.10 1.16 -8.51
CA ARG A 77 -1.72 0.71 -8.29
C ARG A 77 -1.49 -0.78 -8.61
N LYS A 78 -2.53 -1.49 -9.05
CA LYS A 78 -2.50 -2.91 -9.43
C LYS A 78 -2.07 -3.84 -8.30
N TYR A 79 -2.30 -3.47 -7.04
CA TYR A 79 -2.05 -4.35 -5.88
C TYR A 79 -3.15 -5.40 -5.72
N VAL A 80 -4.37 -5.02 -6.11
CA VAL A 80 -5.55 -5.89 -6.12
C VAL A 80 -6.29 -5.71 -7.45
N VAL A 81 -6.96 -6.78 -7.90
CA VAL A 81 -7.82 -6.77 -9.08
C VAL A 81 -9.20 -7.33 -8.74
N ARG A 82 -10.20 -7.02 -9.57
CA ARG A 82 -11.52 -7.64 -9.45
C ARG A 82 -11.53 -8.96 -10.21
N GLY A 83 -11.56 -10.06 -9.47
CA GLY A 83 -11.64 -11.42 -9.97
C GLY A 83 -13.05 -11.89 -10.27
N LYS A 84 -13.22 -13.21 -10.42
CA LYS A 84 -14.51 -13.83 -10.75
C LYS A 84 -15.54 -13.56 -9.65
N GLY A 85 -16.79 -13.29 -10.04
CA GLY A 85 -17.88 -13.04 -9.09
C GLY A 85 -17.76 -11.72 -8.31
N GLY A 86 -16.87 -10.79 -8.74
CA GLY A 86 -16.71 -9.48 -8.11
C GLY A 86 -15.85 -9.47 -6.85
N TYR A 87 -15.18 -10.57 -6.53
CA TYR A 87 -14.23 -10.63 -5.42
C TYR A 87 -12.92 -9.89 -5.75
N LEU A 88 -12.26 -9.40 -4.71
CA LEU A 88 -10.94 -8.81 -4.76
C LEU A 88 -9.89 -9.92 -4.66
N GLU A 89 -8.97 -9.91 -5.60
CA GLU A 89 -7.84 -10.85 -5.66
C GLU A 89 -6.53 -10.06 -5.61
N PRO A 90 -5.60 -10.39 -4.70
CA PRO A 90 -4.31 -9.72 -4.66
C PRO A 90 -3.46 -10.16 -5.85
N THR A 91 -2.73 -9.23 -6.44
CA THR A 91 -1.77 -9.52 -7.51
C THR A 91 -0.44 -9.98 -6.91
N ASN A 92 0.44 -10.56 -7.73
CA ASN A 92 1.81 -10.88 -7.29
C ASN A 92 2.55 -9.62 -6.79
N LEU A 93 2.29 -8.47 -7.41
CA LEU A 93 2.79 -7.17 -6.97
C LEU A 93 2.33 -6.84 -5.54
N GLY A 94 1.03 -6.96 -5.27
CA GLY A 94 0.47 -6.69 -3.93
C GLY A 94 0.96 -7.68 -2.86
N ILE A 95 1.07 -8.96 -3.23
CA ILE A 95 1.58 -10.02 -2.34
C ILE A 95 3.05 -9.75 -1.98
N GLU A 96 3.91 -9.54 -2.98
CA GLU A 96 5.33 -9.29 -2.76
C GLU A 96 5.54 -8.01 -1.92
N LEU A 97 4.76 -6.95 -2.20
CA LEU A 97 4.80 -5.73 -1.41
C LEU A 97 4.54 -6.01 0.07
N ILE A 98 3.42 -6.64 0.41
CA ILE A 98 3.07 -6.92 1.82
C ILE A 98 4.04 -7.90 2.47
N GLN A 99 4.56 -8.89 1.74
CA GLN A 99 5.51 -9.87 2.28
C GLN A 99 6.89 -9.26 2.61
N ARG A 100 7.28 -8.18 1.92
CA ARG A 100 8.59 -7.55 2.08
C ARG A 100 8.58 -6.32 2.97
N LEU A 101 7.43 -5.66 3.12
CA LEU A 101 7.29 -4.53 4.03
C LEU A 101 7.47 -4.97 5.50
N PRO A 102 8.04 -4.11 6.37
CA PRO A 102 7.99 -4.31 7.81
C PRO A 102 6.55 -4.54 8.27
N ARG A 103 6.34 -5.58 9.09
CA ARG A 103 5.00 -5.99 9.55
C ARG A 103 4.18 -4.84 10.14
N GLU A 104 4.85 -3.93 10.83
CA GLU A 104 4.26 -2.72 11.42
C GLU A 104 3.49 -1.86 10.41
N LEU A 105 3.88 -1.81 9.13
CA LEU A 105 3.16 -1.07 8.08
C LEU A 105 1.89 -1.76 7.59
N SER A 106 1.79 -3.08 7.79
CA SER A 106 0.64 -3.89 7.40
C SER A 106 -0.30 -4.22 8.55
N ASP A 107 0.10 -3.89 9.79
CA ASP A 107 -0.65 -4.20 11.00
C ASP A 107 -1.62 -3.04 11.35
N PRO A 108 -2.94 -3.28 11.41
CA PRO A 108 -3.92 -2.24 11.78
C PRO A 108 -3.70 -1.68 13.19
N VAL A 109 -2.98 -2.38 14.07
CA VAL A 109 -2.61 -1.87 15.41
C VAL A 109 -1.76 -0.60 15.31
N THR A 110 -0.93 -0.46 14.27
CA THR A 110 -0.13 0.76 14.08
C THR A 110 -1.01 1.98 13.89
N THR A 111 -2.10 1.85 13.14
CA THR A 111 -3.12 2.92 13.02
C THR A 111 -3.75 3.23 14.37
N ALA A 112 -4.08 2.22 15.18
CA ALA A 112 -4.64 2.42 16.52
C ALA A 112 -3.70 3.26 17.40
N LYS A 113 -2.40 2.98 17.36
CA LYS A 113 -1.38 3.74 18.13
C LYS A 113 -1.32 5.20 17.72
N TRP A 114 -1.48 5.50 16.43
CA TRP A 114 -1.48 6.89 15.95
C TRP A 114 -2.73 7.63 16.41
N GLU A 115 -3.91 6.99 16.30
CA GLU A 115 -5.16 7.57 16.81
C GLU A 115 -5.12 7.80 18.33
N MET A 116 -4.51 6.88 19.10
CA MET A 116 -4.25 7.10 20.53
C MET A 116 -3.40 8.35 20.77
N ALA A 117 -2.29 8.48 20.05
CA ALA A 117 -1.39 9.62 20.20
C ALA A 117 -2.07 10.94 19.81
N LEU A 118 -2.87 10.95 18.74
CA LEU A 118 -3.66 12.12 18.34
C LEU A 118 -4.72 12.47 19.40
N GLY A 119 -5.40 11.46 19.98
CA GLY A 119 -6.35 11.67 21.07
C GLY A 119 -5.69 12.21 22.35
N LEU A 120 -4.43 11.85 22.64
CA LEU A 120 -3.68 12.45 23.76
C LEU A 120 -3.38 13.93 23.51
N ILE A 121 -3.13 14.33 22.25
CA ILE A 121 -2.95 15.73 21.88
C ILE A 121 -4.26 16.50 22.08
N GLU A 122 -5.38 15.95 21.62
CA GLU A 122 -6.71 16.55 21.80
C GLU A 122 -7.03 16.77 23.29
N GLN A 123 -6.62 15.84 24.15
CA GLN A 123 -6.81 15.93 25.61
C GLN A 123 -5.77 16.82 26.31
N GLY A 124 -4.83 17.45 25.59
CA GLY A 124 -3.75 18.24 26.17
C GLY A 124 -2.71 17.43 26.96
N LYS A 125 -2.71 16.10 26.83
CA LYS A 125 -1.79 15.17 27.53
C LYS A 125 -0.51 14.88 26.75
N MET A 126 -0.47 15.27 25.47
CA MET A 126 0.70 15.17 24.61
C MET A 126 0.87 16.48 23.85
N THR A 127 2.08 17.02 23.84
CA THR A 127 2.39 18.22 23.05
C THR A 127 2.64 17.85 21.58
N ARG A 128 2.42 18.81 20.68
CA ARG A 128 2.79 18.66 19.26
C ARG A 128 4.27 18.32 19.09
N GLN A 129 5.16 18.93 19.88
CA GLN A 129 6.60 18.64 19.79
C GLN A 129 6.91 17.18 20.14
N GLN A 130 6.29 16.64 21.19
CA GLN A 130 6.46 15.22 21.54
C GLN A 130 5.96 14.30 20.43
N PHE A 131 4.83 14.63 19.80
CA PHE A 131 4.31 13.86 18.68
C PHE A 131 5.24 13.91 17.47
N ASP A 132 5.74 15.09 17.13
CA ASP A 132 6.69 15.29 16.03
C ASP A 132 7.97 14.47 16.22
N VAL A 133 8.52 14.42 17.44
CA VAL A 133 9.70 13.61 17.75
C VAL A 133 9.38 12.12 17.59
N MET A 134 8.25 11.66 18.13
CA MET A 134 7.81 10.27 18.03
C MET A 134 7.63 9.83 16.57
N ILE A 135 6.88 10.59 15.77
CA ILE A 135 6.56 10.20 14.38
C ILE A 135 7.81 10.22 13.49
N ARG A 136 8.71 11.19 13.68
CA ARG A 136 9.99 11.23 12.96
C ARG A 136 10.86 10.03 13.33
N GLY A 137 10.96 9.70 14.61
CA GLY A 137 11.71 8.53 15.07
C GLY A 137 11.17 7.23 14.47
N ASN A 138 9.84 7.06 14.43
CA ASN A 138 9.21 5.89 13.80
C ASN A 138 9.49 5.85 12.30
N ALA A 139 9.35 6.98 11.59
CA ALA A 139 9.64 7.06 10.16
C ALA A 139 11.10 6.72 9.84
N THR A 140 12.07 7.25 10.61
CA THR A 140 13.49 6.94 10.44
C THR A 140 13.75 5.44 10.61
N LYS A 141 13.21 4.82 11.67
CA LYS A 141 13.35 3.38 11.90
C LYS A 141 12.78 2.55 10.75
N LEU A 142 11.61 2.91 10.24
CA LEU A 142 10.97 2.22 9.13
C LEU A 142 11.78 2.36 7.84
N VAL A 143 12.30 3.55 7.54
CA VAL A 143 13.17 3.79 6.39
C VAL A 143 14.45 2.96 6.51
N ASP A 144 15.07 2.93 7.69
CA ASP A 144 16.27 2.15 7.92
C ASP A 144 16.02 0.65 7.75
N ALA A 145 14.90 0.13 8.26
CA ALA A 145 14.50 -1.26 8.04
C ALA A 145 14.27 -1.57 6.55
N LEU A 146 13.72 -0.62 5.79
CA LEU A 146 13.45 -0.78 4.36
C LEU A 146 14.72 -0.77 3.50
N LYS A 147 15.82 -0.14 3.94
CA LYS A 147 17.09 -0.11 3.18
C LYS A 147 17.65 -1.51 2.89
N SER A 148 17.40 -2.48 3.77
CA SER A 148 17.84 -3.88 3.59
C SER A 148 16.83 -4.74 2.84
N VAL A 149 15.61 -4.24 2.59
CA VAL A 149 14.57 -5.01 1.93
C VAL A 149 14.87 -5.10 0.44
N LYS A 150 14.95 -6.34 -0.06
CA LYS A 150 15.04 -6.63 -1.48
C LYS A 150 13.69 -7.10 -1.98
N PHE A 151 13.19 -6.44 -3.02
CA PHE A 151 11.96 -6.82 -3.70
C PHE A 151 12.29 -7.75 -4.87
N ASP A 152 11.48 -8.80 -5.04
CA ASP A 152 11.53 -9.66 -6.23
C ASP A 152 10.78 -8.97 -7.38
N LEU A 153 11.51 -8.21 -8.20
CA LEU A 153 10.94 -7.44 -9.30
C LEU A 153 10.31 -8.34 -10.37
N ASP A 154 10.88 -9.52 -10.60
CA ASP A 154 10.38 -10.49 -11.56
C ASP A 154 9.01 -11.01 -11.12
N ARG A 155 8.89 -11.40 -9.85
CA ARG A 155 7.60 -11.82 -9.26
C ARG A 155 6.58 -10.69 -9.28
N MET A 156 7.01 -9.45 -9.06
CA MET A 156 6.15 -8.27 -9.17
C MET A 156 5.70 -7.98 -10.61
N GLY A 157 6.24 -8.69 -11.60
CA GLY A 157 6.00 -8.41 -13.03
C GLY A 157 6.57 -7.06 -13.46
N ILE A 158 7.46 -6.49 -12.66
CA ILE A 158 8.19 -5.27 -12.97
C ILE A 158 9.39 -5.71 -13.78
N LYS A 159 9.28 -5.62 -15.10
CA LYS A 159 10.47 -5.66 -15.94
C LYS A 159 11.37 -4.52 -15.46
N ALA A 160 12.64 -4.82 -15.19
CA ALA A 160 13.64 -3.77 -15.06
C ALA A 160 13.41 -2.80 -16.23
N ALA A 161 13.44 -1.49 -15.97
CA ALA A 161 13.41 -0.52 -17.06
C ALA A 161 14.38 -1.05 -18.10
N GLU A 162 13.88 -1.38 -19.30
CA GLU A 162 14.74 -1.86 -20.39
C GLU A 162 15.95 -0.95 -20.36
N ASP A 163 17.15 -1.53 -20.33
CA ASP A 163 18.38 -0.77 -20.47
C ASP A 163 18.36 -0.22 -21.88
N LYS A 164 17.54 0.81 -22.09
CA LYS A 164 17.35 1.48 -23.35
C LYS A 164 18.76 1.97 -23.64
N PRO A 165 19.41 1.48 -24.70
CA PRO A 165 20.78 1.86 -24.99
C PRO A 165 20.83 3.37 -24.90
N ARG A 166 21.75 3.87 -24.06
CA ARG A 166 21.91 5.30 -23.85
C ARG A 166 21.94 5.92 -25.25
N PRO A 167 21.08 6.92 -25.55
CA PRO A 167 21.03 7.51 -26.87
C PRO A 167 22.46 7.84 -27.31
N GLU A 168 22.84 7.39 -28.51
CA GLU A 168 24.20 7.56 -29.02
C GLU A 168 24.58 9.05 -28.94
N VAL A 169 25.83 9.27 -28.58
CA VAL A 169 26.37 10.63 -28.50
C VAL A 169 26.44 11.16 -29.92
N ASP A 170 25.79 12.30 -30.15
CA ASP A 170 25.84 13.01 -31.42
C ASP A 170 26.75 14.22 -31.24
N GLU A 171 28.03 14.03 -31.58
CA GLU A 171 29.07 15.04 -31.41
C GLU A 171 28.88 16.24 -32.34
N THR A 172 28.02 16.11 -33.35
CA THR A 172 27.72 17.17 -34.33
C THR A 172 26.70 18.18 -33.81
N LEU A 173 26.08 17.94 -32.66
CA LEU A 173 25.05 18.82 -32.12
C LEU A 173 25.65 20.13 -31.59
N PRO A 174 25.01 21.29 -31.90
CA PRO A 174 25.40 22.57 -31.33
C PRO A 174 25.47 22.53 -29.80
N GLY A 175 26.62 22.93 -29.25
CA GLY A 175 26.85 22.93 -27.81
C GLY A 175 27.35 21.59 -27.25
N HIS A 176 27.68 20.59 -28.08
CA HIS A 176 28.47 19.45 -27.64
C HIS A 176 29.92 19.86 -27.35
N GLY A 177 30.51 19.34 -26.27
CA GLY A 177 31.88 19.66 -25.84
C GLY A 177 32.00 20.94 -25.00
N ASP A 178 31.02 21.85 -25.08
CA ASP A 178 31.00 23.10 -24.34
C ASP A 178 31.02 22.89 -22.82
N THR A 179 31.60 23.85 -22.10
CA THR A 179 31.54 23.84 -20.64
C THR A 179 30.11 24.12 -20.18
N CYS A 180 29.58 23.28 -19.29
CA CYS A 180 28.25 23.42 -18.75
C CYS A 180 28.11 24.72 -17.95
N GLU A 181 27.33 25.67 -18.48
CA GLU A 181 27.07 26.99 -17.88
C GLU A 181 26.50 26.95 -16.44
N LYS A 182 25.87 25.85 -16.04
CA LYS A 182 25.26 25.73 -14.71
C LYS A 182 26.24 25.34 -13.62
N CYS A 183 27.21 24.49 -13.95
CA CYS A 183 28.13 23.94 -12.94
C CYS A 183 29.60 24.28 -13.18
N ASN A 184 29.93 24.78 -14.38
CA ASN A 184 31.28 25.13 -14.83
C ASN A 184 32.35 24.03 -14.64
N LYS A 185 31.91 22.79 -14.44
CA LYS A 185 32.76 21.62 -14.13
C LYS A 185 32.56 20.47 -15.09
N GLY A 186 31.38 20.34 -15.69
CA GLY A 186 31.07 19.28 -16.65
C GLY A 186 31.06 19.82 -18.07
N GLN A 187 31.29 18.96 -19.04
CA GLN A 187 31.07 19.24 -20.46
C GLN A 187 29.65 18.87 -20.89
N MET A 188 29.15 19.52 -21.93
CA MET A 188 27.85 19.28 -22.53
C MET A 188 27.92 18.13 -23.54
N VAL A 189 27.05 17.14 -23.40
CA VAL A 189 27.00 15.92 -24.22
C VAL A 189 25.73 15.94 -25.07
N GLY A 190 25.90 16.01 -26.40
CA GLY A 190 24.82 15.96 -27.37
C GLY A 190 24.29 14.55 -27.54
N LYS A 191 22.97 14.41 -27.60
CA LYS A 191 22.27 13.14 -27.76
C LYS A 191 21.08 13.30 -28.68
N ARG A 192 20.88 12.33 -29.57
CA ARG A 192 19.69 12.21 -30.39
C ARG A 192 18.77 11.12 -29.83
N LEU A 193 17.60 11.50 -29.35
CA LEU A 193 16.65 10.55 -28.77
C LEU A 193 16.01 9.67 -29.86
N PRO A 194 15.52 8.47 -29.51
CA PRO A 194 14.75 7.63 -30.44
C PRO A 194 13.53 8.33 -31.06
N SER A 195 12.99 9.37 -30.40
CA SER A 195 11.92 10.20 -30.93
C SER A 195 12.37 11.24 -31.96
N GLY A 196 13.65 11.27 -32.35
CA GLY A 196 14.25 12.25 -33.25
C GLY A 196 14.63 13.59 -32.61
N LYS A 197 14.24 13.83 -31.35
CA LYS A 197 14.54 15.09 -30.63
C LYS A 197 16.02 15.14 -30.24
N LYS A 198 16.61 16.33 -30.32
CA LYS A 198 18.03 16.57 -30.00
C LYS A 198 18.15 17.29 -28.66
N VAL A 199 19.09 16.86 -27.82
CA VAL A 199 19.32 17.45 -26.50
C VAL A 199 20.80 17.45 -26.18
N VAL A 200 21.30 18.52 -25.58
CA VAL A 200 22.63 18.58 -24.95
C VAL A 200 22.47 18.60 -23.44
N GLY A 201 23.14 17.68 -22.74
CA GLY A 201 23.04 17.54 -21.28
C GLY A 201 24.41 17.49 -20.61
N CYS A 202 24.50 17.96 -19.36
CA CYS A 202 25.75 17.95 -18.62
C CYS A 202 26.26 16.52 -18.34
N SER A 203 27.54 16.28 -18.60
CA SER A 203 28.25 15.03 -18.29
C SER A 203 28.29 14.67 -16.80
N ASN A 204 28.17 15.66 -15.91
CA ASN A 204 28.14 15.46 -14.45
C ASN A 204 26.76 15.02 -13.93
N PHE A 205 25.85 14.52 -14.77
CA PHE A 205 24.63 13.87 -14.30
C PHE A 205 24.97 12.63 -13.45
N PRO A 206 24.33 12.38 -12.30
CA PRO A 206 23.12 13.04 -11.78
C PRO A 206 23.35 14.31 -10.95
N SER A 207 24.61 14.63 -10.63
CA SER A 207 25.01 15.78 -9.80
C SER A 207 24.71 17.14 -10.44
N CYS A 208 24.70 17.23 -11.77
CA CYS A 208 24.24 18.39 -12.53
C CYS A 208 23.18 17.97 -13.56
N LYS A 209 21.93 18.43 -13.36
CA LYS A 209 20.78 18.12 -14.23
C LYS A 209 20.54 19.17 -15.33
N HIS A 210 21.56 19.95 -15.70
CA HIS A 210 21.41 20.96 -16.75
C HIS A 210 21.34 20.30 -18.13
N SER A 211 20.36 20.72 -18.92
CA SER A 211 20.17 20.27 -20.30
C SER A 211 19.47 21.35 -21.13
N LYS A 212 19.76 21.40 -22.43
CA LYS A 212 19.07 22.25 -23.41
C LYS A 212 18.58 21.40 -24.57
N TRP A 213 17.35 21.65 -25.00
CA TRP A 213 16.81 21.07 -26.23
C TRP A 213 17.36 21.86 -27.42
N ILE A 214 17.62 21.16 -28.52
CA ILE A 214 18.06 21.76 -29.78
C ILE A 214 16.93 21.52 -30.78
N ASP A 215 16.48 22.61 -31.40
CA ASP A 215 15.46 22.61 -32.43
C ASP A 215 15.95 21.93 -33.74
#